data_AF-A0A3D1QAX8-F1
#
_entry.id   AF-A0A3D1QAX8-F1
#
_cell.length_a   1.000
_cell.length_b   1.000
_cell.length_c   1.000
_cell.angle_alpha   90.00
_cell.angle_beta   90.00
_cell.angle_gamma   90.00
#
_symmetry.space_group_name_H-M   'P 1'
#
loop_
_entity.id
_entity.type
_entity.pdbx_description
1 polymer ?
#
loop_
_entity_poly.entity_id
_entity_poly.type
_entity_poly.pdbx_seq_one_letter_code
_entity_poly.pdbx_strand_id
1 'polypeptide(L)'
;MVDVVNGAFDADKLDYIQRDSHFTGIKMVLDVDRLFHTINARNIQDKKRLAVDMSGVNTLEQIMFNKMMLLCTVYHHHKVRAAECLVKSILNKLLELESWESASDLLYLTDTKIYSLIEHKDKAISRLAEAVASRHLPKRAFVMSRKILIDGRKTLIDLSGSLEKQMEFSEALAELCGLSNDDIWFDIKKEPKFDEANSCPVIFTRRGDNWTPLSDVFPIDAWIKTFSQNKWKAYVFTWPEYRERVFAATCKLLRKMNIGFDEEAARVECKMEDDVS
;
A
#
# COMPACT_ATOMS: atom_id res chain seq x y z
N MET A 1 -7.30 27.95 1.65
CA MET A 1 -8.30 26.94 1.28
C MET A 1 -7.60 25.79 0.56
N VAL A 2 -6.72 25.09 1.30
CA VAL A 2 -5.88 23.98 0.78
C VAL A 2 -6.70 22.69 0.71
N ASP A 3 -7.71 22.57 1.57
CA ASP A 3 -8.60 21.43 1.75
C ASP A 3 -9.30 20.93 0.47
N VAL A 4 -9.43 21.78 -0.56
CA VAL A 4 -9.99 21.38 -1.87
C VAL A 4 -9.08 20.40 -2.59
N VAL A 5 -7.77 20.56 -2.43
CA VAL A 5 -6.73 19.75 -3.09
C VAL A 5 -6.13 18.73 -2.14
N ASN A 6 -6.00 19.08 -0.85
CA ASN A 6 -5.48 18.20 0.18
C ASN A 6 -6.29 18.34 1.47
N GLY A 7 -7.28 17.47 1.64
CA GLY A 7 -8.22 17.46 2.75
C GLY A 7 -8.93 16.12 2.93
N ALA A 8 -9.89 16.09 3.85
CA ALA A 8 -10.66 14.89 4.17
C ALA A 8 -11.48 14.35 2.97
N PHE A 9 -11.97 15.27 2.12
CA PHE A 9 -12.79 15.00 0.94
C PHE A 9 -12.34 15.89 -0.23
N ASP A 10 -11.03 15.94 -0.48
CA ASP A 10 -10.50 16.70 -1.62
C ASP A 10 -10.96 16.12 -2.97
N ALA A 11 -10.80 16.94 -4.01
CA ALA A 11 -11.16 16.59 -5.37
C ALA A 11 -10.44 15.32 -5.86
N ASP A 12 -9.21 15.08 -5.40
CA ASP A 12 -8.43 13.88 -5.72
C ASP A 12 -9.13 12.61 -5.22
N LYS A 13 -9.51 12.56 -3.93
CA LYS A 13 -10.26 11.42 -3.35
C LYS A 13 -11.58 11.16 -4.04
N LEU A 14 -12.32 12.22 -4.35
CA LEU A 14 -13.61 12.08 -5.02
C LEU A 14 -13.48 11.52 -6.44
N ASP A 15 -12.40 11.87 -7.15
CA ASP A 15 -12.10 11.37 -8.49
C ASP A 15 -11.59 9.92 -8.44
N TYR A 16 -10.47 9.66 -7.74
CA TYR A 16 -9.84 8.34 -7.82
C TYR A 16 -10.73 7.24 -7.25
N ILE A 17 -11.54 7.51 -6.21
CA ILE A 17 -12.42 6.48 -5.64
C ILE A 17 -13.43 6.00 -6.69
N GLN A 18 -14.05 6.93 -7.42
CA GLN A 18 -15.04 6.61 -8.45
C GLN A 18 -14.37 6.05 -9.72
N ARG A 19 -13.25 6.65 -10.13
CA ARG A 19 -12.47 6.19 -11.28
C ARG A 19 -12.02 4.75 -11.08
N ASP A 20 -11.37 4.46 -9.96
CA ASP A 20 -10.88 3.11 -9.68
C ASP A 20 -12.04 2.13 -9.50
N SER A 21 -13.13 2.55 -8.86
CA SER A 21 -14.36 1.75 -8.80
C SER A 21 -14.86 1.35 -10.19
N HIS A 22 -14.92 2.31 -11.12
CA HIS A 22 -15.38 2.11 -12.48
C HIS A 22 -14.45 1.18 -13.27
N PHE A 23 -13.15 1.46 -13.30
CA PHE A 23 -12.19 0.70 -14.11
C PHE A 23 -11.85 -0.68 -13.54
N THR A 24 -11.91 -0.86 -12.23
CA THR A 24 -11.70 -2.19 -11.59
C THR A 24 -12.96 -3.04 -11.52
N GLY A 25 -14.15 -2.43 -11.72
CA GLY A 25 -15.44 -3.09 -11.57
C GLY A 25 -15.89 -3.31 -10.11
N ILE A 26 -15.10 -2.85 -9.13
CA ILE A 26 -15.47 -2.92 -7.71
C ILE A 26 -16.48 -1.80 -7.45
N LYS A 27 -17.73 -2.14 -7.17
CA LYS A 27 -18.80 -1.15 -6.95
C LYS A 27 -18.60 -0.42 -5.63
N MET A 28 -18.19 0.85 -5.70
CA MET A 28 -18.05 1.76 -4.58
C MET A 28 -18.76 3.06 -4.94
N VAL A 29 -19.99 3.19 -4.45
CA VAL A 29 -20.83 4.37 -4.72
C VAL A 29 -20.49 5.45 -3.71
N LEU A 30 -20.27 6.67 -4.20
CA LEU A 30 -20.19 7.88 -3.41
C LEU A 30 -21.38 8.78 -3.76
N ASP A 31 -22.10 9.25 -2.74
CA ASP A 31 -23.16 10.25 -2.92
C ASP A 31 -22.54 11.65 -2.98
N VAL A 32 -21.93 11.95 -4.12
CA VAL A 32 -21.22 13.21 -4.37
C VAL A 32 -22.18 14.40 -4.40
N ASP A 33 -23.40 14.20 -4.92
CA ASP A 33 -24.44 15.24 -4.94
C ASP A 33 -24.81 15.68 -3.52
N ARG A 34 -25.06 14.73 -2.62
CA ARG A 34 -25.32 15.04 -1.21
C ARG A 34 -24.12 15.70 -0.53
N LEU A 35 -22.91 15.26 -0.84
CA LEU A 35 -21.70 15.88 -0.32
C LEU A 35 -21.64 17.37 -0.74
N PHE A 36 -21.81 17.67 -2.03
CA PHE A 36 -21.82 19.06 -2.50
C PHE A 36 -22.94 19.91 -1.90
N HIS A 37 -24.10 19.32 -1.61
CA HIS A 37 -25.17 20.00 -0.91
C HIS A 37 -24.87 20.30 0.56
N THR A 38 -23.91 19.63 1.19
CA THR A 38 -23.60 19.75 2.62
C THR A 38 -22.24 20.37 2.92
N ILE A 39 -21.38 20.54 1.91
CA ILE A 39 -20.11 21.26 2.03
C ILE A 39 -20.34 22.76 2.22
N ASN A 40 -19.56 23.35 3.11
CA ASN A 40 -19.48 24.79 3.35
C ASN A 40 -18.01 25.22 3.47
N ALA A 41 -17.73 26.49 3.18
CA ALA A 41 -16.45 27.11 3.53
C ALA A 41 -16.63 27.95 4.80
N ARG A 42 -15.85 27.66 5.84
CA ARG A 42 -15.91 28.37 7.14
C ARG A 42 -14.54 28.88 7.54
N ASN A 43 -14.52 29.99 8.27
CA ASN A 43 -13.32 30.45 8.95
C ASN A 43 -13.23 29.71 10.27
N ILE A 44 -12.25 28.81 10.39
CA ILE A 44 -12.04 27.96 11.56
C ILE A 44 -10.58 28.11 11.96
N GLN A 45 -10.35 28.53 13.21
CA GLN A 45 -9.00 28.79 13.74
C GLN A 45 -8.19 29.72 12.80
N ASP A 46 -8.77 30.86 12.44
CA ASP A 46 -8.19 31.88 11.55
C ASP A 46 -7.82 31.40 10.14
N LYS A 47 -8.31 30.22 9.73
CA LYS A 47 -8.10 29.66 8.40
C LYS A 47 -9.42 29.37 7.72
N LYS A 48 -9.49 29.67 6.42
CA LYS A 48 -10.62 29.25 5.58
C LYS A 48 -10.51 27.75 5.27
N ARG A 49 -11.34 26.96 5.93
CA ARG A 49 -11.42 25.49 5.84
C ARG A 49 -12.71 25.05 5.15
N LEU A 50 -12.68 23.90 4.51
CA LEU A 50 -13.91 23.23 4.11
C LEU A 50 -14.50 22.53 5.34
N ALA A 51 -15.81 22.64 5.49
CA ALA A 51 -16.59 22.03 6.56
C ALA A 51 -17.80 21.32 5.96
N VAL A 52 -18.36 20.35 6.68
CA VAL A 52 -19.54 19.61 6.24
C VAL A 52 -20.65 19.73 7.27
N ASP A 53 -21.88 19.92 6.82
CA ASP A 53 -23.06 19.88 7.69
C ASP A 53 -23.18 18.53 8.39
N MET A 54 -23.70 18.48 9.62
CA MET A 54 -23.95 17.23 10.35
C MET A 54 -24.80 16.23 9.52
N SER A 55 -25.71 16.73 8.68
CA SER A 55 -26.52 15.92 7.76
C SER A 55 -25.73 15.25 6.63
N GLY A 56 -24.49 15.70 6.37
CA GLY A 56 -23.55 15.19 5.37
C GLY A 56 -22.47 14.27 5.94
N VAL A 57 -22.46 13.98 7.25
CA VAL A 57 -21.42 13.13 7.86
C VAL A 57 -21.36 11.75 7.19
N ASN A 58 -22.50 11.15 6.85
CA ASN A 58 -22.55 9.84 6.18
C ASN A 58 -21.76 9.81 4.85
N THR A 59 -21.66 10.93 4.11
CA THR A 59 -20.87 10.94 2.87
C THR A 59 -19.37 10.89 3.16
N LEU A 60 -18.92 11.46 4.28
CA LEU A 60 -17.53 11.35 4.74
C LEU A 60 -17.21 9.93 5.21
N GLU A 61 -18.14 9.27 5.91
CA GLU A 61 -18.01 7.86 6.27
C GLU A 61 -17.87 6.96 5.02
N GLN A 62 -18.71 7.19 3.99
CA GLN A 62 -18.61 6.47 2.72
C GLN A 62 -17.24 6.62 2.06
N ILE A 63 -16.69 7.84 2.02
CA ILE A 63 -15.33 8.10 1.49
C ILE A 63 -14.30 7.29 2.28
N MET A 64 -14.37 7.31 3.61
CA MET A 64 -13.44 6.57 4.46
C MET A 64 -13.51 5.06 4.18
N PHE A 65 -14.70 4.47 4.21
CA PHE A 65 -14.88 3.04 3.98
C PHE A 65 -14.47 2.62 2.56
N ASN A 66 -14.82 3.40 1.53
CA ASN A 66 -14.42 3.12 0.15
C ASN A 66 -12.89 3.19 0.00
N LYS A 67 -12.22 4.18 0.61
CA LYS A 67 -10.75 4.25 0.61
C LYS A 67 -10.11 3.04 1.32
N MET A 68 -10.67 2.59 2.43
CA MET A 68 -10.21 1.37 3.12
C MET A 68 -10.41 0.12 2.25
N MET A 69 -11.54 0.02 1.55
CA MET A 69 -11.80 -1.08 0.62
C MET A 69 -10.80 -1.09 -0.53
N LEU A 70 -10.59 0.05 -1.21
CA LEU A 70 -9.60 0.22 -2.27
C LEU A 70 -8.20 -0.21 -1.85
N LEU A 71 -7.77 0.24 -0.67
CA LEU A 71 -6.48 -0.15 -0.09
C LEU A 71 -6.36 -1.68 -0.01
N CYS A 72 -7.38 -2.37 0.48
CA CYS A 72 -7.35 -3.82 0.64
C CYS A 72 -7.49 -4.61 -0.67
N THR A 73 -8.39 -4.18 -1.55
CA THR A 73 -8.81 -4.97 -2.72
C THR A 73 -7.95 -4.71 -3.95
N VAL A 74 -7.47 -3.47 -4.11
CA VAL A 74 -6.72 -3.03 -5.29
C VAL A 74 -5.26 -2.77 -4.91
N TYR A 75 -5.00 -1.76 -4.08
CA TYR A 75 -3.63 -1.25 -3.90
C TYR A 75 -2.71 -2.22 -3.14
N HIS A 76 -3.26 -2.94 -2.15
CA HIS A 76 -2.52 -3.94 -1.37
C HIS A 76 -2.74 -5.37 -1.88
N HIS A 77 -3.33 -5.54 -3.06
CA HIS A 77 -3.51 -6.84 -3.65
C HIS A 77 -2.14 -7.46 -3.98
N HIS A 78 -1.87 -8.66 -3.47
CA HIS A 78 -0.56 -9.31 -3.57
C HIS A 78 0.03 -9.38 -4.99
N LYS A 79 -0.78 -9.54 -6.04
CA LYS A 79 -0.27 -9.50 -7.44
C LYS A 79 0.19 -8.11 -7.87
N VAL A 80 -0.50 -7.06 -7.42
CA VAL A 80 -0.09 -5.66 -7.65
C VAL A 80 1.21 -5.40 -6.89
N ARG A 81 1.31 -5.87 -5.63
CA ARG A 81 2.53 -5.78 -4.83
C ARG A 81 3.72 -6.48 -5.51
N ALA A 82 3.53 -7.70 -5.99
CA ALA A 82 4.57 -8.45 -6.68
C ALA A 82 5.07 -7.74 -7.96
N ALA A 83 4.16 -7.15 -8.74
CA ALA A 83 4.54 -6.34 -9.91
C ALA A 83 5.28 -5.06 -9.50
N GLU A 84 4.85 -4.38 -8.43
CA GLU A 84 5.54 -3.19 -7.89
C GLU A 84 6.98 -3.53 -7.46
N CYS A 85 7.21 -4.71 -6.87
CA CYS A 85 8.56 -5.18 -6.54
C CYS A 85 9.46 -5.27 -7.78
N LEU A 86 8.97 -5.86 -8.87
CA LEU A 86 9.72 -5.94 -10.13
C LEU A 86 10.06 -4.55 -10.69
N VAL A 87 9.06 -3.67 -10.78
CA VAL A 87 9.24 -2.32 -11.31
C VAL A 87 10.22 -1.51 -10.45
N LYS A 88 10.12 -1.61 -9.11
CA LYS A 88 11.09 -0.98 -8.22
C LYS A 88 12.51 -1.50 -8.43
N SER A 89 12.68 -2.82 -8.59
CA SER A 89 14.00 -3.39 -8.87
C SER A 89 14.56 -2.89 -10.20
N ILE A 90 13.73 -2.76 -11.24
CA ILE A 90 14.14 -2.15 -12.51
C ILE A 90 14.60 -0.71 -12.28
N LEU A 91 13.79 0.11 -11.61
CA LEU A 91 14.11 1.52 -11.36
C LEU A 91 15.38 1.69 -10.53
N ASN A 92 15.56 0.90 -9.46
CA ASN A 92 16.77 0.95 -8.63
C ASN A 92 18.01 0.61 -9.45
N LYS A 93 17.96 -0.42 -10.31
CA LYS A 93 19.08 -0.78 -11.18
C LYS A 93 19.37 0.27 -12.23
N LEU A 94 18.35 0.90 -12.81
CA LEU A 94 18.55 2.01 -13.75
C LEU A 94 19.23 3.20 -13.05
N LEU A 95 18.82 3.50 -11.81
CA LEU A 95 19.46 4.53 -10.99
C LEU A 95 20.93 4.23 -10.68
N GLU A 96 21.29 2.96 -10.54
CA GLU A 96 22.67 2.53 -10.30
C GLU A 96 23.55 2.48 -11.57
N LEU A 97 22.97 2.09 -12.70
CA LEU A 97 23.72 1.79 -13.93
C LEU A 97 23.75 2.93 -14.95
N GLU A 98 22.73 3.78 -14.97
CA GLU A 98 22.64 4.91 -15.90
C GLU A 98 23.13 6.21 -15.24
N SER A 99 23.60 7.14 -16.07
CA SER A 99 23.94 8.49 -15.62
C SER A 99 22.68 9.36 -15.60
N TRP A 100 22.41 9.97 -14.46
CA TRP A 100 21.29 10.90 -14.26
C TRP A 100 21.85 12.30 -14.04
N GLU A 101 21.53 13.24 -14.93
CA GLU A 101 22.03 14.61 -14.85
C GLU A 101 21.11 15.48 -13.99
N SER A 102 19.81 15.20 -14.01
CA SER A 102 18.79 15.96 -13.27
C SER A 102 17.60 15.08 -12.88
N ALA A 103 16.87 15.51 -11.85
CA ALA A 103 15.58 14.91 -11.50
C ALA A 103 14.57 14.93 -12.67
N SER A 104 14.72 15.87 -13.60
CA SER A 104 13.89 15.95 -14.81
C SER A 104 14.02 14.74 -15.74
N ASP A 105 15.13 14.00 -15.67
CA ASP A 105 15.35 12.82 -16.50
C ASP A 105 14.34 11.71 -16.19
N LEU A 106 13.82 11.69 -14.95
CA LEU A 106 12.74 10.79 -14.53
C LEU A 106 11.44 11.01 -15.32
N LEU A 107 11.23 12.20 -15.91
CA LEU A 107 10.03 12.48 -16.72
C LEU A 107 10.00 11.66 -18.02
N TYR A 108 11.16 11.17 -18.49
CA TYR A 108 11.24 10.29 -19.65
C TYR A 108 10.98 8.81 -19.32
N LEU A 109 11.00 8.45 -18.03
CA LEU A 109 10.61 7.13 -17.57
C LEU A 109 9.09 7.01 -17.55
N THR A 110 8.55 6.63 -18.70
CA THR A 110 7.12 6.32 -18.89
C THR A 110 6.89 4.80 -18.92
N ASP A 111 5.63 4.37 -18.83
CA ASP A 111 5.26 2.95 -18.96
C ASP A 111 5.82 2.33 -20.25
N THR A 112 5.74 3.05 -21.37
CA THR A 112 6.32 2.61 -22.66
C THR A 112 7.82 2.39 -22.56
N LYS A 113 8.53 3.27 -21.82
CA LYS A 113 9.96 3.10 -21.58
C LYS A 113 10.22 1.83 -20.78
N ILE A 114 9.44 1.55 -19.73
CA ILE A 114 9.57 0.31 -18.95
C ILE A 114 9.43 -0.92 -19.84
N TYR A 115 8.43 -0.95 -20.74
CA TYR A 115 8.27 -2.06 -21.69
C TYR A 115 9.42 -2.18 -22.69
N SER A 116 10.04 -1.07 -23.10
CA SER A 116 11.21 -1.11 -24.00
C SER A 116 12.47 -1.69 -23.36
N LEU A 117 12.53 -1.78 -22.02
CA LEU A 117 13.71 -2.31 -21.29
C LEU A 117 13.90 -3.81 -21.44
N ILE A 118 12.99 -4.53 -22.10
CA ILE A 118 13.17 -5.94 -22.45
C ILE A 118 14.46 -6.15 -23.26
N GLU A 119 14.83 -5.18 -24.10
CA GLU A 119 16.05 -5.22 -24.93
C GLU A 119 17.28 -4.56 -24.25
N HIS A 120 17.19 -4.28 -22.95
CA HIS A 120 18.28 -3.63 -22.23
C HIS A 120 19.54 -4.51 -22.17
N LYS A 121 20.73 -3.87 -22.18
CA LYS A 121 22.03 -4.57 -22.19
C LYS A 121 22.27 -5.38 -20.92
N ASP A 122 21.80 -4.87 -19.78
CA ASP A 122 21.82 -5.58 -18.51
C ASP A 122 20.76 -6.68 -18.48
N LYS A 123 21.21 -7.92 -18.28
CA LYS A 123 20.34 -9.11 -18.30
C LYS A 123 19.34 -9.13 -17.15
N ALA A 124 19.66 -8.54 -16.00
CA ALA A 124 18.73 -8.52 -14.87
C ALA A 124 17.57 -7.56 -15.14
N ILE A 125 17.86 -6.35 -15.65
CA ILE A 125 16.82 -5.39 -16.08
C ILE A 125 15.95 -6.02 -17.18
N SER A 126 16.57 -6.60 -18.20
CA SER A 126 15.86 -7.26 -19.31
C SER A 126 14.91 -8.37 -18.81
N ARG A 127 15.40 -9.27 -17.94
CA ARG A 127 14.60 -10.34 -17.32
C ARG A 127 13.41 -9.80 -16.51
N LEU A 128 13.63 -8.76 -15.71
CA LEU A 128 12.57 -8.16 -14.89
C LEU A 128 11.52 -7.46 -15.76
N ALA A 129 11.95 -6.73 -16.80
CA ALA A 129 11.05 -6.07 -17.73
C ALA A 129 10.20 -7.07 -18.52
N GLU A 130 10.82 -8.17 -18.99
CA GLU A 130 10.12 -9.27 -19.63
C GLU A 130 9.10 -9.92 -18.69
N ALA A 131 9.46 -10.11 -17.43
CA ALA A 131 8.56 -10.65 -16.40
C ALA A 131 7.33 -9.74 -16.17
N VAL A 132 7.51 -8.42 -16.17
CA VAL A 132 6.40 -7.45 -16.10
C VAL A 132 5.52 -7.55 -17.36
N ALA A 133 6.12 -7.54 -18.55
CA ALA A 133 5.41 -7.55 -19.83
C ALA A 133 4.61 -8.85 -20.07
N SER A 134 5.21 -10.00 -19.75
CA SER A 134 4.60 -11.33 -19.88
C SER A 134 3.70 -11.71 -18.70
N ARG A 135 3.61 -10.85 -17.68
CA ARG A 135 2.91 -11.12 -16.41
C ARG A 135 3.44 -12.37 -15.68
N HIS A 136 4.71 -12.71 -15.87
CA HIS A 136 5.41 -13.71 -15.08
C HIS A 136 5.82 -13.11 -13.73
N LEU A 137 4.86 -13.05 -12.79
CA LEU A 137 5.06 -12.37 -11.51
C LEU A 137 5.66 -13.29 -10.43
N PRO A 138 6.51 -12.75 -9.53
CA PRO A 138 6.96 -13.42 -8.33
C PRO A 138 5.80 -13.99 -7.52
N LYS A 139 6.03 -15.16 -6.94
CA LYS A 139 5.08 -15.85 -6.09
C LYS A 139 5.34 -15.50 -4.63
N ARG A 140 4.28 -15.51 -3.83
CA ARG A 140 4.39 -15.35 -2.37
C ARG A 140 5.14 -16.56 -1.81
N ALA A 141 6.34 -16.33 -1.32
CA ALA A 141 7.13 -17.30 -0.57
C ALA A 141 6.69 -17.31 0.89
N PHE A 142 6.47 -16.15 1.51
CA PHE A 142 5.98 -16.05 2.88
C PHE A 142 4.99 -14.89 3.01
N VAL A 143 3.95 -15.05 3.84
CA VAL A 143 2.99 -13.97 4.16
C VAL A 143 3.04 -13.73 5.66
N MET A 144 3.37 -12.52 6.07
CA MET A 144 3.32 -12.09 7.46
C MET A 144 2.01 -11.35 7.68
N SER A 145 1.16 -11.83 8.58
CA SER A 145 -0.12 -11.21 8.90
C SER A 145 -0.49 -11.46 10.36
N ARG A 146 -1.51 -10.76 10.87
CA ARG A 146 -2.01 -10.98 12.24
C ARG A 146 -2.39 -12.45 12.54
N LYS A 147 -2.81 -13.22 11.53
CA LYS A 147 -3.20 -14.62 11.72
C LYS A 147 -2.00 -15.56 11.87
N ILE A 148 -0.85 -15.16 11.33
CA ILE A 148 0.34 -16.01 11.20
C ILE A 148 1.36 -15.65 12.29
N LEU A 149 1.50 -14.37 12.60
CA LEU A 149 2.43 -13.90 13.62
C LEU A 149 1.82 -14.05 15.02
N ILE A 150 2.55 -14.70 15.91
CA ILE A 150 2.20 -14.86 17.34
C ILE A 150 2.63 -13.60 18.11
N ASP A 151 3.83 -13.10 17.83
CA ASP A 151 4.38 -11.87 18.40
C ASP A 151 5.21 -11.07 17.35
N GLY A 152 6.04 -10.11 17.78
CA GLY A 152 7.00 -9.44 16.90
C GLY A 152 6.43 -8.46 15.85
N ARG A 153 5.10 -8.23 15.82
CA ARG A 153 4.47 -7.31 14.87
C ARG A 153 5.04 -5.90 14.90
N LYS A 154 5.34 -5.35 16.09
CA LYS A 154 5.90 -4.00 16.22
C LYS A 154 7.24 -3.89 15.50
N THR A 155 8.12 -4.88 15.68
CA THR A 155 9.41 -4.97 14.99
C THR A 155 9.25 -4.93 13.48
N LEU A 156 8.25 -5.64 12.93
CA LEU A 156 7.98 -5.63 11.49
C LEU A 156 7.39 -4.29 11.04
N ILE A 157 6.51 -3.67 11.81
CA ILE A 157 6.00 -2.32 11.49
C ILE A 157 7.15 -1.31 11.45
N ASP A 158 8.15 -1.42 12.32
CA ASP A 158 9.32 -0.55 12.29
C ASP A 158 10.14 -0.71 11.01
N LEU A 159 10.16 -1.91 10.39
CA LEU A 159 10.75 -2.14 9.06
C LEU A 159 9.96 -1.45 7.94
N SER A 160 8.64 -1.25 8.10
CA SER A 160 7.85 -0.49 7.13
C SER A 160 8.26 0.98 7.03
N GLY A 161 8.93 1.50 8.08
CA GLY A 161 9.37 2.88 8.21
C GLY A 161 10.49 3.29 7.25
N SER A 162 11.42 2.38 6.96
CA SER A 162 12.67 2.64 6.23
C SER A 162 12.86 1.67 5.06
N LEU A 163 13.22 2.21 3.89
CA LEU A 163 13.54 1.41 2.70
C LEU A 163 14.86 0.65 2.90
N GLU A 164 15.85 1.25 3.56
CA GLU A 164 17.15 0.63 3.84
C GLU A 164 16.96 -0.67 4.63
N LYS A 165 16.13 -0.64 5.68
CA LYS A 165 15.84 -1.84 6.48
C LYS A 165 15.12 -2.94 5.70
N GLN A 166 14.31 -2.58 4.70
CA GLN A 166 13.65 -3.56 3.83
C GLN A 166 14.65 -4.20 2.87
N MET A 167 15.62 -3.43 2.40
CA MET A 167 16.74 -3.93 1.60
C MET A 167 17.62 -4.86 2.42
N GLU A 168 18.05 -4.44 3.62
CA GLU A 168 18.82 -5.28 4.56
C GLU A 168 18.12 -6.62 4.86
N PHE A 169 16.80 -6.60 5.05
CA PHE A 169 16.02 -7.82 5.26
C PHE A 169 16.04 -8.74 4.03
N SER A 170 15.92 -8.16 2.82
CA SER A 170 15.98 -8.92 1.57
C SER A 170 17.38 -9.50 1.32
N GLU A 171 18.43 -8.73 1.61
CA GLU A 171 19.83 -9.14 1.53
C GLU A 171 20.15 -10.30 2.50
N ALA A 172 19.70 -10.19 3.75
CA ALA A 172 19.86 -11.27 4.73
C ALA A 172 19.16 -12.56 4.28
N LEU A 173 18.00 -12.46 3.63
CA LEU A 173 17.32 -13.62 3.03
C LEU A 173 18.09 -14.18 1.83
N ALA A 174 18.61 -13.32 0.96
CA ALA A 174 19.39 -13.71 -0.20
C ALA A 174 20.67 -14.44 0.20
N GLU A 175 21.37 -13.98 1.24
CA GLU A 175 22.56 -14.62 1.80
C GLU A 175 22.23 -16.00 2.39
N LEU A 176 21.18 -16.11 3.21
CA LEU A 176 20.73 -17.39 3.78
C LEU A 176 20.29 -18.39 2.70
N CYS A 177 19.76 -17.87 1.59
CA CYS A 177 19.37 -18.67 0.44
C CYS A 177 20.47 -18.84 -0.59
N GLY A 178 21.64 -18.21 -0.50
CA GLY A 178 22.60 -18.18 -1.62
C GLY A 178 21.96 -17.85 -2.97
N LEU A 179 21.04 -16.87 -3.00
CA LEU A 179 20.36 -16.36 -4.19
C LEU A 179 20.78 -14.91 -4.46
N SER A 180 20.46 -14.40 -5.65
CA SER A 180 20.62 -12.97 -5.94
C SER A 180 19.57 -12.15 -5.19
N ASN A 181 19.91 -10.91 -4.83
CA ASN A 181 18.94 -9.91 -4.35
C ASN A 181 17.85 -9.63 -5.40
N ASP A 182 18.12 -9.93 -6.67
CA ASP A 182 17.16 -9.78 -7.78
C ASP A 182 16.12 -10.90 -7.86
N ASP A 183 16.21 -11.91 -6.99
CA ASP A 183 15.31 -13.07 -6.96
C ASP A 183 14.45 -13.11 -5.69
N ILE A 184 14.66 -12.20 -4.73
CA ILE A 184 13.92 -12.13 -3.46
C ILE A 184 13.48 -10.70 -3.19
N TRP A 185 12.21 -10.51 -2.85
CA TRP A 185 11.67 -9.20 -2.51
C TRP A 185 10.92 -9.26 -1.19
N PHE A 186 11.32 -8.44 -0.24
CA PHE A 186 10.52 -8.14 0.94
C PHE A 186 9.67 -6.89 0.68
N ASP A 187 8.36 -7.02 0.84
CA ASP A 187 7.41 -5.94 0.66
C ASP A 187 6.56 -5.73 1.91
N ILE A 188 6.66 -4.53 2.47
CA ILE A 188 5.88 -4.11 3.62
C ILE A 188 5.48 -2.64 3.47
N LYS A 189 4.18 -2.35 3.62
CA LYS A 189 3.66 -0.98 3.57
C LYS A 189 3.48 -0.39 4.95
N LYS A 190 3.67 0.92 5.01
CA LYS A 190 3.31 1.76 6.16
C LYS A 190 1.82 1.66 6.42
N GLU A 191 1.43 1.77 7.67
CA GLU A 191 0.01 1.86 8.02
C GLU A 191 -0.60 3.11 7.36
N PRO A 192 -1.79 2.99 6.75
CA PRO A 192 -2.43 4.11 6.09
C PRO A 192 -2.77 5.18 7.14
N LYS A 193 -2.40 6.42 6.85
CA LYS A 193 -2.78 7.60 7.63
C LYS A 193 -4.02 8.23 7.02
N PHE A 194 -4.92 8.70 7.88
CA PHE A 194 -6.09 9.49 7.48
C PHE A 194 -6.22 10.71 8.39
N ASP A 195 -5.08 11.31 8.72
CA ASP A 195 -4.98 12.43 9.66
C ASP A 195 -5.81 13.63 9.16
N GLU A 196 -6.01 13.76 7.84
CA GLU A 196 -6.82 14.81 7.23
C GLU A 196 -8.31 14.69 7.61
N ALA A 197 -8.82 13.46 7.72
CA ALA A 197 -10.21 13.18 8.06
C ALA A 197 -10.53 13.52 9.52
N ASN A 198 -9.59 13.28 10.44
CA ASN A 198 -9.77 13.57 11.87
C ASN A 198 -10.02 15.06 12.15
N SER A 199 -9.27 15.93 11.46
CA SER A 199 -9.38 17.39 11.64
C SER A 199 -10.51 18.04 10.83
N CYS A 200 -11.29 17.24 10.08
CA CYS A 200 -12.35 17.73 9.23
C CYS A 200 -13.45 18.40 10.08
N PRO A 201 -13.73 19.70 9.89
CA PRO A 201 -14.77 20.36 10.66
C PRO A 201 -16.18 19.92 10.23
N VAL A 202 -16.98 19.53 11.21
CA VAL A 202 -18.41 19.23 11.08
C VAL A 202 -19.20 20.34 11.76
N ILE A 203 -20.15 20.94 11.05
CA ILE A 203 -21.01 22.01 11.58
C ILE A 203 -22.41 21.49 11.90
N PHE A 204 -22.92 21.84 13.08
CA PHE A 204 -24.26 21.38 13.52
C PHE A 204 -25.40 22.11 12.81
N THR A 205 -25.18 23.39 12.48
CA THR A 205 -26.18 24.22 11.81
C THR A 205 -25.52 25.08 10.75
N ARG A 206 -26.18 25.28 9.61
CA ARG A 206 -25.68 26.11 8.50
C ARG A 206 -25.48 27.59 8.84
N ARG A 207 -26.01 28.09 9.95
CA ARG A 207 -25.91 29.50 10.34
C ARG A 207 -25.17 29.72 11.65
N GLY A 208 -24.86 28.66 12.39
CA GLY A 208 -24.10 28.74 13.63
C GLY A 208 -22.60 28.56 13.40
N ASP A 209 -21.82 29.09 14.32
CA ASP A 209 -20.35 28.95 14.33
C ASP A 209 -19.88 27.71 15.12
N ASN A 210 -20.82 26.96 15.70
CA ASN A 210 -20.50 25.73 16.43
C ASN A 210 -20.07 24.63 15.45
N TRP A 211 -18.83 24.17 15.62
CA TRP A 211 -18.25 23.07 14.87
C TRP A 211 -17.55 22.10 15.81
N THR A 212 -17.40 20.86 15.37
CA THR A 212 -16.66 19.79 16.05
C THR A 212 -15.83 19.05 15.01
N PRO A 213 -14.64 18.51 15.34
CA PRO A 213 -13.91 17.65 14.42
C PRO A 213 -14.70 16.36 14.14
N LEU A 214 -14.54 15.81 12.94
CA LEU A 214 -15.20 14.58 12.53
C LEU A 214 -14.87 13.40 13.46
N SER A 215 -13.68 13.38 14.07
CA SER A 215 -13.27 12.36 15.05
C SER A 215 -14.19 12.27 16.27
N ASP A 216 -14.83 13.37 16.67
CA ASP A 216 -15.73 13.42 17.83
C ASP A 216 -17.13 12.89 17.47
N VAL A 217 -17.51 12.97 16.19
CA VAL A 217 -18.78 12.46 15.67
C VAL A 217 -18.67 10.99 15.27
N PHE A 218 -17.55 10.64 14.64
CA PHE A 218 -17.29 9.32 14.11
C PHE A 218 -15.86 8.89 14.47
N PRO A 219 -15.66 7.76 15.18
CA PRO A 219 -14.37 7.38 15.74
C PRO A 219 -13.43 6.80 14.67
N ILE A 220 -12.96 7.64 13.76
CA ILE A 220 -12.12 7.29 12.60
C ILE A 220 -10.87 6.50 13.02
N ASP A 221 -10.17 6.95 14.05
CA ASP A 221 -8.95 6.30 14.54
C ASP A 221 -9.18 4.86 15.00
N ALA A 222 -10.33 4.59 15.62
CA ALA A 222 -10.67 3.23 16.05
C ALA A 222 -10.86 2.30 14.84
N TRP A 223 -11.52 2.79 13.79
CA TRP A 223 -11.73 2.05 12.55
C TRP A 223 -10.42 1.80 11.80
N ILE A 224 -9.58 2.82 11.65
CA ILE A 224 -8.28 2.70 10.96
C ILE A 224 -7.37 1.75 11.73
N LYS A 225 -7.27 1.92 13.05
CA LYS A 225 -6.47 1.03 13.90
C LYS A 225 -6.94 -0.40 13.74
N THR A 226 -8.25 -0.65 13.84
CA THR A 226 -8.82 -1.99 13.67
C THR A 226 -8.55 -2.56 12.28
N PHE A 227 -8.68 -1.74 11.24
CA PHE A 227 -8.42 -2.13 9.86
C PHE A 227 -6.96 -2.47 9.63
N SER A 228 -6.03 -1.58 9.99
CA SER A 228 -4.60 -1.82 9.93
C SER A 228 -4.25 -3.08 10.71
N GLN A 229 -4.82 -3.28 11.90
CA GLN A 229 -4.56 -4.48 12.68
C GLN A 229 -5.00 -5.79 12.02
N ASN A 230 -6.09 -5.78 11.28
CA ASN A 230 -6.65 -7.01 10.69
C ASN A 230 -6.26 -7.24 9.24
N LYS A 231 -5.90 -6.19 8.52
CA LYS A 231 -5.64 -6.22 7.08
C LYS A 231 -4.18 -5.97 6.71
N TRP A 232 -3.35 -5.56 7.67
CA TRP A 232 -1.91 -5.45 7.45
C TRP A 232 -1.33 -6.81 7.07
N LYS A 233 -0.53 -6.79 6.00
CA LYS A 233 0.23 -7.92 5.49
C LYS A 233 1.61 -7.42 5.03
N ALA A 234 2.64 -8.21 5.30
CA ALA A 234 3.92 -8.11 4.62
C ALA A 234 4.17 -9.39 3.83
N TYR A 235 4.92 -9.28 2.75
CA TYR A 235 5.14 -10.36 1.81
C TYR A 235 6.63 -10.56 1.59
N VAL A 236 7.04 -11.82 1.54
CA VAL A 236 8.29 -12.22 0.89
C VAL A 236 7.91 -12.85 -0.44
N PHE A 237 8.39 -12.27 -1.54
CA PHE A 237 8.19 -12.77 -2.88
C PHE A 237 9.49 -13.37 -3.41
N THR A 238 9.36 -14.37 -4.28
CA THR A 238 10.48 -14.96 -5.04
C THR A 238 9.96 -15.63 -6.30
N TRP A 239 10.86 -16.08 -7.18
CA TRP A 239 10.48 -16.90 -8.33
C TRP A 239 9.93 -18.27 -7.92
N PRO A 240 9.04 -18.89 -8.73
CA PRO A 240 8.45 -20.18 -8.41
C PRO A 240 9.48 -21.25 -8.02
N GLU A 241 10.63 -21.30 -8.70
CA GLU A 241 11.66 -22.33 -8.44
C GLU A 241 12.28 -22.25 -7.03
N TYR A 242 12.28 -21.08 -6.40
CA TYR A 242 12.97 -20.84 -5.13
C TYR A 242 12.05 -20.83 -3.91
N ARG A 243 10.76 -21.07 -4.12
CA ARG A 243 9.70 -20.84 -3.12
C ARG A 243 9.92 -21.56 -1.81
N GLU A 244 10.21 -22.86 -1.85
CA GLU A 244 10.49 -23.67 -0.64
C GLU A 244 11.78 -23.24 0.07
N ARG A 245 12.82 -22.93 -0.71
CA ARG A 245 14.12 -22.49 -0.18
C ARG A 245 13.97 -21.17 0.58
N VAL A 246 13.27 -20.21 -0.02
CA VAL A 246 13.01 -18.89 0.57
C VAL A 246 12.04 -18.99 1.75
N PHE A 247 11.03 -19.85 1.70
CA PHE A 247 10.14 -20.10 2.85
C PHE A 247 10.95 -20.58 4.06
N ALA A 248 11.80 -21.59 3.88
CA ALA A 248 12.63 -22.14 4.95
C ALA A 248 13.64 -21.10 5.50
N ALA A 249 14.23 -20.29 4.63
CA ALA A 249 15.12 -19.21 5.05
C ALA A 249 14.39 -18.10 5.81
N THR A 250 13.19 -17.73 5.37
CA THR A 250 12.34 -16.76 6.06
C THR A 250 12.00 -17.23 7.47
N CYS A 251 11.65 -18.50 7.62
CA CYS A 251 11.40 -19.11 8.94
C CYS A 251 12.63 -19.04 9.85
N LYS A 252 13.83 -19.33 9.33
CA LYS A 252 15.09 -19.22 10.07
C LYS A 252 15.40 -17.78 10.49
N LEU A 253 15.18 -16.82 9.58
CA LEU A 253 15.45 -15.41 9.85
C LEU A 253 14.50 -14.85 10.92
N LEU A 254 13.20 -15.14 10.81
CA LEU A 254 12.22 -14.72 11.83
C LEU A 254 12.53 -15.31 13.21
N ARG A 255 12.93 -16.59 13.28
CA ARG A 255 13.38 -17.21 14.54
C ARG A 255 14.62 -16.52 15.12
N LYS A 256 15.60 -16.13 14.29
CA LYS A 256 16.77 -15.36 14.73
C LYS A 256 16.40 -13.96 15.27
N MET A 257 15.33 -13.37 14.75
CA MET A 257 14.80 -12.08 15.19
C MET A 257 13.87 -12.19 16.41
N ASN A 258 13.72 -13.39 17.01
CA ASN A 258 12.76 -13.68 18.09
C ASN A 258 11.31 -13.31 17.72
N ILE A 259 10.91 -13.59 16.48
CA ILE A 259 9.53 -13.44 16.00
C ILE A 259 8.92 -14.83 15.90
N GLY A 260 7.90 -15.09 16.73
CA GLY A 260 7.07 -16.28 16.72
C GLY A 260 6.02 -16.23 15.62
N PHE A 261 5.85 -17.34 14.91
CA PHE A 261 4.87 -17.49 13.84
C PHE A 261 4.36 -18.94 13.75
N ASP A 262 3.19 -19.10 13.17
CA ASP A 262 2.59 -20.38 12.79
C ASP A 262 3.04 -20.75 11.37
N GLU A 263 3.86 -21.81 11.27
CA GLU A 263 4.45 -22.27 10.01
C GLU A 263 3.40 -22.92 9.08
N GLU A 264 2.43 -23.64 9.65
CA GLU A 264 1.39 -24.33 8.88
C GLU A 264 0.41 -23.29 8.29
N ALA A 265 -0.05 -22.35 9.11
CA ALA A 265 -0.89 -21.25 8.64
C ALA A 265 -0.19 -20.40 7.56
N ALA A 266 1.13 -20.22 7.66
CA ALA A 266 1.91 -19.51 6.64
C ALA A 266 1.96 -20.27 5.30
N ARG A 267 2.15 -21.59 5.32
CA ARG A 267 2.15 -22.44 4.10
C ARG A 267 0.80 -22.39 3.38
N VAL A 268 -0.30 -22.50 4.14
CA VAL A 268 -1.67 -22.40 3.60
C VAL A 268 -1.90 -21.05 2.93
N GLU A 269 -1.56 -19.94 3.61
CA GLU A 269 -1.77 -18.59 3.07
C GLU A 269 -0.94 -18.33 1.79
N CYS A 270 0.25 -18.93 1.71
CA CYS A 270 1.10 -18.90 0.50
C CYS A 270 0.56 -19.76 -0.65
N LYS A 271 -0.40 -20.66 -0.40
CA LYS A 271 -0.86 -21.70 -1.33
C LYS A 271 0.30 -22.58 -1.81
N MET A 272 1.07 -23.12 -0.88
CA MET A 272 2.17 -24.03 -1.17
C MET A 272 1.74 -25.51 -1.08
N GLU A 273 0.52 -25.79 -0.62
CA GLU A 273 -0.05 -27.13 -0.57
C GLU A 273 -0.49 -27.64 -1.97
N ASP A 274 -0.89 -26.71 -2.85
CA ASP A 274 -1.37 -27.01 -4.21
C ASP A 274 -0.24 -27.31 -5.22
N ASP A 275 1.03 -27.05 -4.87
CA ASP A 275 2.19 -27.22 -5.77
C ASP A 275 2.80 -28.65 -5.71
N VAL A 276 2.19 -29.58 -4.95
CA VAL A 276 2.68 -30.97 -4.74
C VAL A 276 1.96 -32.01 -5.64
N SER A 277 1.10 -31.57 -6.57
CA SER A 277 0.37 -32.46 -7.51
C SER A 277 0.90 -32.43 -8.93
#